data_AF-A0A435X230-F1
#
_entry.id   AF-A0A435X230-F1
#
_cell.length_a   1.000
_cell.length_b   1.000
_cell.length_c   1.000
_cell.angle_alpha   90.00
_cell.angle_beta   90.00
_cell.angle_gamma   90.00
#
_symmetry.space_group_name_H-M   'P 1'
#
loop_
_entity.id
_entity.type
_entity.pdbx_description
1 polymer ?
#
loop_
_entity_poly.entity_id
_entity_poly.type
_entity_poly.pdbx_seq_one_letter_code
_entity_poly.pdbx_strand_id
1 'polypeptide(L)'
;MTLQLDGPSKTEQSDAAGLFVAVGSRRYRVLRPWGEFAQAGGNVTDVAVAKDGHVFILLRRDSLVDKKGPAVIELTPDGEFVASWGQEELADAHMIK
;
A
#
# COMPACT_ATOMS: atom_id res chain seq x y z
N MET A 1 29.38 14.43 -9.71
CA MET A 1 28.34 14.19 -8.70
C MET A 1 27.11 14.94 -9.18
N THR A 2 26.25 14.27 -9.95
CA THR A 2 25.08 14.87 -10.58
C THR A 2 23.90 14.60 -9.67
N LEU A 3 23.34 15.64 -9.06
CA LEU A 3 22.06 15.57 -8.36
C LEU A 3 20.98 15.42 -9.44
N GLN A 4 20.46 14.21 -9.60
CA GLN A 4 19.22 14.01 -10.34
C GLN A 4 18.12 14.55 -9.44
N LEU A 5 17.47 15.64 -9.86
CA LEU A 5 16.26 16.10 -9.18
C LEU A 5 15.18 15.05 -9.46
N ASP A 6 14.64 14.46 -8.39
CA ASP A 6 13.53 13.53 -8.50
C ASP A 6 12.38 14.23 -9.23
N GLY A 7 11.84 13.58 -10.26
CA GLY A 7 10.65 14.06 -10.95
C GLY A 7 9.48 14.23 -9.96
N PRO A 8 8.43 14.98 -10.33
CA PRO A 8 7.30 15.18 -9.42
C PRO A 8 6.72 13.85 -8.97
N SER A 9 6.52 13.72 -7.66
CA SER A 9 5.96 12.53 -7.00
C SER A 9 4.66 12.09 -7.70
N LYS A 10 4.32 10.79 -7.66
CA LYS A 10 3.04 10.30 -8.19
C LYS A 10 1.84 10.97 -7.50
N THR A 11 2.06 11.55 -6.32
CA THR A 11 1.05 12.34 -5.59
C THR A 11 0.80 13.73 -6.17
N GLU A 12 1.70 14.25 -7.01
CA GLU A 12 1.68 15.63 -7.53
C GLU A 12 1.21 15.76 -8.99
N GLN A 13 1.12 14.66 -9.75
CA GLN A 13 0.77 14.71 -11.19
C GLN A 13 -0.75 14.65 -11.46
N SER A 14 -1.29 15.53 -12.32
CA SER A 14 -2.66 15.41 -12.84
C SER A 14 -3.00 16.24 -14.08
N ASP A 15 -3.61 15.60 -15.10
CA ASP A 15 -4.24 16.28 -16.26
C ASP A 15 -5.62 15.71 -16.66
N ALA A 16 -6.34 14.99 -15.78
CA ALA A 16 -7.72 14.56 -16.02
C ALA A 16 -8.61 14.83 -14.80
N ALA A 17 -9.93 15.05 -15.02
CA ALA A 17 -10.91 15.29 -13.96
C ALA A 17 -10.83 14.18 -12.89
N GLY A 18 -10.18 14.48 -11.76
CA GLY A 18 -9.85 13.49 -10.73
C GLY A 18 -11.10 12.94 -10.04
N LEU A 19 -11.02 11.69 -9.56
CA LEU A 19 -12.03 11.14 -8.66
C LEU A 19 -11.80 11.69 -7.24
N PHE A 20 -12.86 12.16 -6.60
CA PHE A 20 -12.83 12.60 -5.21
C PHE A 20 -13.84 11.81 -4.38
N VAL A 21 -13.46 11.48 -3.15
CA VAL A 21 -14.34 10.87 -2.14
C VAL A 21 -14.46 11.80 -0.93
N ALA A 22 -15.59 11.78 -0.26
CA ALA A 22 -15.81 12.56 0.95
C ALA A 22 -15.97 11.63 2.16
N VAL A 23 -15.33 11.97 3.28
CA VAL A 23 -15.50 11.31 4.58
C VAL A 23 -15.83 12.39 5.59
N GLY A 24 -17.10 12.47 6.00
CA GLY A 24 -17.62 13.61 6.75
C GLY A 24 -17.44 14.91 5.98
N SER A 25 -16.81 15.91 6.60
CA SER A 25 -16.51 17.21 5.98
C SER A 25 -15.22 17.22 5.14
N ARG A 26 -14.44 16.13 5.18
CA ARG A 26 -13.15 16.06 4.47
C ARG A 26 -13.34 15.47 3.08
N ARG A 27 -12.60 16.01 2.11
CA ARG A 27 -12.62 15.57 0.72
C ARG A 27 -11.22 15.12 0.31
N TYR A 28 -11.12 13.92 -0.23
CA TYR A 28 -9.87 13.28 -0.62
C TYR A 28 -9.87 13.06 -2.12
N ARG A 29 -8.74 13.34 -2.75
CA ARG A 29 -8.50 12.94 -4.13
C ARG A 29 -8.06 11.48 -4.15
N VAL A 30 -8.61 10.71 -5.08
CA VAL A 30 -8.19 9.33 -5.31
C VAL A 30 -7.07 9.31 -6.35
N LEU A 31 -5.92 8.75 -5.98
CA LEU A 31 -4.78 8.51 -6.87
C LEU A 31 -4.88 7.09 -7.42
N ARG A 32 -4.89 6.95 -8.76
CA ARG A 32 -4.83 5.66 -9.45
C ARG A 32 -4.08 5.82 -10.78
N PRO A 33 -3.22 4.86 -11.17
CA PRO A 33 -2.76 3.74 -10.33
C PRO A 33 -1.84 4.24 -9.20
N TRP A 34 -1.93 3.61 -8.03
CA TRP A 34 -1.02 3.82 -6.91
C TRP A 34 -0.88 2.49 -6.16
N GLY A 35 0.34 2.16 -5.75
CA GLY A 35 0.66 0.89 -5.10
C GLY A 35 1.09 -0.19 -6.08
N GLU A 36 2.38 -0.54 -6.01
CA GLU A 36 3.02 -1.61 -6.76
C GLU A 36 3.24 -2.77 -5.81
N PHE A 37 2.40 -3.78 -5.91
CA PHE A 37 2.65 -5.05 -5.27
C PHE A 37 2.00 -6.15 -6.11
N ALA A 38 2.69 -7.28 -6.24
CA ALA A 38 2.05 -8.45 -6.79
C ALA A 38 0.84 -8.77 -5.90
N GLN A 39 -0.32 -9.09 -6.48
CA GLN A 39 -1.48 -9.66 -5.77
C GLN A 39 -1.17 -11.08 -5.27
N ALA A 40 0.02 -11.27 -4.70
CA ALA A 40 0.59 -12.52 -4.29
C ALA A 40 -0.01 -12.93 -2.94
N GLY A 41 -1.27 -13.36 -2.99
CA GLY A 41 -1.75 -14.40 -2.07
C GLY A 41 -2.58 -13.95 -0.87
N GLY A 42 -3.21 -12.77 -0.89
CA GLY A 42 -4.15 -12.39 0.17
C GLY A 42 -5.02 -11.18 -0.17
N ASN A 43 -6.11 -11.04 0.57
CA ASN A 43 -7.01 -9.89 0.51
C ASN A 43 -6.47 -8.76 1.37
N VAL A 44 -6.44 -7.54 0.84
CA VAL A 44 -6.13 -6.36 1.65
C VAL A 44 -7.22 -6.20 2.71
N THR A 45 -6.82 -6.17 3.96
CA THR A 45 -7.74 -6.03 5.10
C THR A 45 -7.48 -4.78 5.92
N ASP A 46 -6.23 -4.31 5.96
CA ASP A 46 -5.87 -3.16 6.75
C ASP A 46 -4.65 -2.44 6.15
N VAL A 47 -4.49 -1.17 6.51
CA VAL A 47 -3.39 -0.31 6.08
C VAL A 47 -2.94 0.61 7.21
N ALA A 48 -1.63 0.75 7.39
CA ALA A 48 -1.03 1.72 8.31
C ALA A 48 -0.03 2.60 7.57
N VAL A 49 0.09 3.86 7.99
CA VAL A 49 1.06 4.82 7.43
C VAL A 49 2.02 5.20 8.54
N ALA A 50 3.30 4.91 8.34
CA ALA A 50 4.34 5.31 9.27
C ALA A 50 4.60 6.83 9.22
N LYS A 51 5.33 7.33 10.20
CA LYS A 51 5.59 8.78 10.34
C LYS A 51 6.38 9.37 9.17
N ASP A 52 7.19 8.55 8.50
CA ASP A 52 7.97 8.90 7.30
C ASP A 52 7.16 8.75 6.00
N GLY A 53 5.90 8.33 6.08
CA GLY A 53 5.00 8.17 4.95
C GLY A 53 5.05 6.79 4.28
N HIS A 54 5.89 5.87 4.75
CA HIS A 54 5.84 4.48 4.27
C HIS A 54 4.49 3.86 4.60
N VAL A 55 3.96 3.08 3.67
CA VAL A 55 2.63 2.46 3.78
C VAL A 55 2.76 0.97 3.94
N PHE A 56 2.16 0.43 5.00
CA PHE A 56 2.16 -0.99 5.32
C PHE A 56 0.75 -1.54 5.06
N ILE A 57 0.67 -2.59 4.25
CA ILE A 57 -0.59 -3.23 3.85
C ILE A 57 -0.65 -4.62 4.49
N LEU A 58 -1.73 -4.89 5.21
CA LEU A 58 -2.00 -6.22 5.76
C LEU A 58 -2.80 -7.06 4.77
N LEU A 59 -2.22 -8.20 4.38
CA LEU A 59 -2.85 -9.21 3.55
C LEU A 59 -3.35 -10.36 4.41
N ARG A 60 -4.64 -10.64 4.31
CA ARG A 60 -5.26 -11.79 4.96
C ARG A 60 -5.54 -12.90 3.96
N ARG A 61 -5.25 -14.11 4.38
CA ARG A 61 -5.50 -15.35 3.65
C ARG A 61 -6.20 -16.35 4.58
N ASP A 62 -6.95 -17.27 4.01
CA ASP A 62 -7.43 -18.44 4.74
C ASP A 62 -6.27 -19.42 4.91
N SER A 63 -5.74 -19.54 6.13
CA SER A 63 -4.59 -20.39 6.43
C SER A 63 -4.81 -21.88 6.17
N LEU A 64 -6.05 -22.34 6.03
CA LEU A 64 -6.37 -23.76 5.79
C LEU A 64 -6.43 -24.13 4.31
N VAL A 65 -6.72 -23.16 3.42
CA VAL A 65 -6.95 -23.44 1.99
C VAL A 65 -6.08 -22.60 1.05
N ASP A 66 -5.66 -21.41 1.47
CA ASP A 66 -4.86 -20.52 0.63
C ASP A 66 -3.37 -20.86 0.71
N LYS A 67 -2.69 -20.68 -0.43
CA LYS A 67 -1.22 -20.80 -0.50
C LYS A 67 -0.57 -19.80 0.46
N LYS A 68 0.53 -20.22 1.10
CA LYS A 68 1.39 -19.29 1.86
C LYS A 68 1.84 -18.13 0.96
N GLY A 69 1.84 -16.95 1.54
CA GLY A 69 2.26 -15.69 0.93
C GLY A 69 2.53 -14.66 2.01
N PRO A 70 3.09 -13.49 1.65
CA PRO A 70 3.38 -12.42 2.60
C PRO A 70 2.10 -11.99 3.33
N ALA A 71 2.24 -11.71 4.62
CA ALA A 71 1.16 -11.13 5.43
C ALA A 71 1.25 -9.60 5.43
N VAL A 72 2.44 -9.04 5.27
CA VAL A 72 2.65 -7.59 5.21
C VAL A 72 3.42 -7.21 3.95
N ILE A 73 2.97 -6.14 3.30
CA ILE A 73 3.67 -5.44 2.22
C ILE A 73 4.03 -4.04 2.70
N GLU A 74 5.24 -3.60 2.40
CA GLU A 74 5.67 -2.21 2.60
C GLU A 74 5.85 -1.52 1.25
N LEU A 75 5.30 -0.30 1.17
CA LEU A 75 5.42 0.59 0.03
C LEU A 75 6.02 1.93 0.43
N THR A 76 6.71 2.57 -0.50
CA THR A 76 7.10 3.99 -0.38
C THR A 76 5.85 4.89 -0.37
N PRO A 77 5.95 6.18 0.00
CA PRO A 77 4.83 7.12 -0.10
C PRO A 77 4.24 7.24 -1.52
N ASP A 78 5.07 7.02 -2.54
CA ASP A 78 4.67 7.00 -3.96
C ASP A 78 4.09 5.65 -4.40
N GLY A 79 4.01 4.68 -3.50
CA GLY A 79 3.44 3.37 -3.74
C GLY A 79 4.39 2.42 -4.46
N GLU A 80 5.70 2.64 -4.43
CA GLU A 80 6.68 1.68 -4.96
C GLU A 80 6.93 0.56 -3.95
N PHE A 81 7.14 -0.66 -4.42
CA PHE A 81 7.41 -1.80 -3.55
C PHE A 81 8.75 -1.64 -2.81
N VAL A 82 8.74 -1.81 -1.49
CA VAL A 82 9.96 -1.84 -0.67
C VAL A 82 10.27 -3.28 -0.26
N ALA A 83 9.35 -3.93 0.45
CA ALA A 83 9.56 -5.25 1.02
C ALA A 83 8.25 -5.99 1.34
N SER A 84 8.36 -7.29 1.64
CA SER A 84 7.25 -8.11 2.14
C SER A 84 7.73 -9.19 3.10
N TRP A 85 6.90 -9.54 4.10
CA TRP A 85 7.25 -10.53 5.13
C TRP A 85 6.02 -11.17 5.81
N GLY A 86 6.27 -12.08 6.76
CA GLY A 86 5.26 -12.73 7.59
C GLY A 86 4.68 -14.03 7.00
N GLN A 87 5.20 -14.50 5.87
CA GLN A 87 4.67 -15.67 5.17
C GLN A 87 4.81 -16.99 5.94
N GLU A 88 5.81 -17.10 6.81
CA GLU A 88 6.05 -18.29 7.64
C GLU A 88 5.57 -18.10 9.08
N GLU A 89 5.59 -16.87 9.58
CA GLU A 89 5.35 -16.53 10.99
C GLU A 89 3.89 -16.16 11.26
N LEU A 90 3.19 -15.61 10.27
CA LEU A 90 1.83 -15.08 10.42
C LEU A 90 0.84 -15.95 9.65
N ALA A 91 0.08 -16.75 10.41
CA ALA A 91 -1.00 -17.58 9.88
C ALA A 91 -2.33 -16.84 9.79
N ASP A 92 -2.65 -15.96 10.74
CA ASP A 92 -3.92 -15.23 10.81
C ASP A 92 -3.72 -13.88 11.50
N ALA A 93 -3.49 -12.83 10.70
CA ALA A 93 -3.33 -11.47 11.18
C ALA A 93 -4.64 -10.70 11.06
N HIS A 94 -4.93 -9.82 12.04
CA HIS A 94 -6.26 -9.22 12.23
C HIS A 94 -6.27 -7.69 12.19
N MET A 95 -5.13 -7.02 12.35
CA MET A 95 -5.01 -5.56 12.29
C MET A 95 -3.55 -5.10 12.20
N ILE A 96 -3.34 -3.90 11.68
CA ILE A 96 -2.08 -3.14 11.78
C ILE A 96 -2.42 -1.71 12.23
N LYS A 97 -1.60 -1.11 13.11
CA LYS A 97 -1.87 0.23 13.67
C LYS A 97 -0.59 1.05 13.77
#